data_AF-D2REC1-F1
#
_entry.id   AF-D2REC1-F1
#
_cell.length_a   1.000
_cell.length_b   1.000
_cell.length_c   1.000
_cell.angle_alpha   90.00
_cell.angle_beta   90.00
_cell.angle_gamma   90.00
#
_symmetry.space_group_name_H-M   'P 1'
#
loop_
_entity.id
_entity.type
_entity.pdbx_description
1 polymer ?
#
loop_
_entity_poly.entity_id
_entity_poly.type
_entity_poly.pdbx_seq_one_letter_code
_entity_poly.pdbx_strand_id
1 'polypeptide(L)'
;MFKRFFIFLATLLIFAVPVLGAETLTKDNFAEPEIKVNNKTYVPNETTLVLNENEYVWISYIIEPKTDDDATKIDERNYDISTELSDASMKYRIVFKNGASISKSGFTISVPDADDLDGVDMIEINLTGYTPTIDVRLKEITALKIRVQDGGYILPAVIIYVKDDGKFTADLENAKSKYNELKDFLANYMGKADVTTLRNYLDMVGDNLTLAEENLNEKDYINANKRLSNAEFWLEKAEEEKVAVEAKYLFSLADKRIKDIGENINKIDVYIEEIEKKELVNTSVLIDYKTRYSSLKSVFDDITTDLAVANGYISAGSYEDAKAKLENILSKLDEIESEVNGLLSELSSLVTVITTTTQESSEGSPQIELPEIELPKIDWKIVGFYGGIVAGAIVVVALAVIGLKKYMKRRRWDELK
;
A
#
# COMPACT_ATOMS: atom_id res chain seq x y z
N MET A 1 -35.30 -12.81 -67.60
CA MET A 1 -34.69 -12.06 -66.46
C MET A 1 -35.71 -11.80 -65.33
N PHE A 2 -36.96 -11.44 -65.64
CA PHE A 2 -38.03 -11.21 -64.66
C PHE A 2 -38.40 -12.37 -63.72
N LYS A 3 -38.36 -13.64 -64.19
CA LYS A 3 -38.72 -14.81 -63.37
C LYS A 3 -37.76 -15.08 -62.20
N ARG A 4 -36.47 -14.73 -62.35
CA ARG A 4 -35.47 -14.92 -61.29
C ARG A 4 -35.54 -13.81 -60.23
N PHE A 5 -35.96 -12.61 -60.63
CA PHE A 5 -36.17 -11.49 -59.71
C PHE A 5 -37.37 -11.71 -58.80
N PHE A 6 -38.47 -12.27 -59.32
CA PHE A 6 -39.67 -12.58 -58.53
C PHE A 6 -39.44 -13.71 -57.51
N ILE A 7 -38.66 -14.73 -57.87
CA ILE A 7 -38.29 -15.80 -56.93
C ILE A 7 -37.38 -15.25 -55.83
N PHE A 8 -36.41 -14.39 -56.17
CA PHE A 8 -35.53 -13.76 -55.18
C PHE A 8 -36.29 -12.84 -54.21
N LEU A 9 -37.24 -12.04 -54.72
CA LEU A 9 -38.08 -11.15 -53.90
C LEU A 9 -39.07 -11.92 -53.01
N ALA A 10 -39.66 -13.01 -53.52
CA ALA A 10 -40.52 -13.89 -52.72
C ALA A 10 -39.72 -14.64 -51.63
N THR A 11 -38.49 -15.06 -51.93
CA THR A 11 -37.60 -15.68 -50.94
C THR A 11 -37.19 -14.66 -49.86
N LEU A 12 -36.91 -13.41 -50.25
CA LEU A 12 -36.59 -12.33 -49.31
C LEU A 12 -37.78 -11.96 -48.41
N LEU A 13 -39.01 -12.01 -48.92
CA LEU A 13 -40.24 -11.82 -48.14
C LEU A 13 -40.55 -12.98 -47.18
N ILE A 14 -40.15 -14.21 -47.51
CA ILE A 14 -40.26 -15.37 -46.60
C ILE A 14 -39.18 -15.32 -45.50
N PHE A 15 -38.00 -14.77 -45.78
CA PHE A 15 -36.98 -14.48 -44.76
C PHE A 15 -37.22 -13.17 -43.98
N ALA A 16 -38.11 -12.31 -44.48
CA ALA A 16 -38.55 -11.07 -43.83
C ALA A 16 -39.98 -11.18 -43.28
N VAL A 17 -40.47 -12.41 -43.03
CA VAL A 17 -41.52 -12.58 -42.02
C VAL A 17 -40.84 -12.13 -40.72
N PRO A 18 -41.30 -11.08 -40.03
CA PRO A 18 -40.88 -10.88 -38.66
C PRO A 18 -41.24 -12.19 -37.99
N VAL A 19 -40.24 -12.97 -37.56
CA VAL A 19 -40.43 -13.93 -36.48
C VAL A 19 -41.24 -13.11 -35.49
N LEU A 20 -42.50 -13.50 -35.25
CA LEU A 20 -43.33 -12.92 -34.20
C LEU A 20 -42.46 -13.05 -32.97
N GLY A 21 -41.75 -11.97 -32.67
CA GLY A 21 -40.69 -11.99 -31.68
C GLY A 21 -41.43 -12.24 -30.40
N ALA A 22 -41.12 -13.35 -29.73
CA ALA A 22 -41.59 -13.56 -28.37
C ALA A 22 -41.38 -12.25 -27.62
N GLU A 23 -42.46 -11.59 -27.21
CA GLU A 23 -42.40 -10.25 -26.66
C GLU A 23 -41.56 -10.35 -25.37
N THR A 24 -40.34 -9.83 -25.41
CA THR A 24 -39.41 -9.92 -24.28
C THR A 24 -39.84 -8.93 -23.23
N LEU A 25 -40.02 -9.38 -22.00
CA LEU A 25 -40.31 -8.48 -20.89
C LEU A 25 -39.13 -7.53 -20.65
N THR A 26 -39.47 -6.28 -20.41
CA THR A 26 -38.54 -5.22 -20.02
C THR A 26 -39.01 -4.61 -18.71
N LYS A 27 -38.16 -3.79 -18.08
CA LYS A 27 -38.53 -3.05 -16.86
C LYS A 27 -39.81 -2.20 -17.03
N ASP A 28 -40.12 -1.78 -18.26
CA ASP A 28 -41.23 -0.87 -18.53
C ASP A 28 -42.60 -1.58 -18.48
N ASN A 29 -42.62 -2.90 -18.43
CA ASN A 29 -43.84 -3.70 -18.23
C ASN A 29 -44.26 -3.78 -16.76
N PHE A 30 -43.40 -3.37 -15.82
CA PHE A 30 -43.63 -3.47 -14.38
C PHE A 30 -43.87 -2.09 -13.78
N ALA A 31 -44.78 -2.02 -12.81
CA ALA A 31 -44.83 -0.91 -11.89
C ALA A 31 -43.57 -0.90 -11.00
N GLU A 32 -43.32 0.22 -10.32
CA GLU A 32 -42.26 0.27 -9.32
C GLU A 32 -42.62 -0.67 -8.17
N PRO A 33 -41.77 -1.66 -7.84
CA PRO A 33 -42.14 -2.68 -6.88
C PRO A 33 -42.22 -2.13 -5.45
N GLU A 34 -43.23 -2.56 -4.70
CA GLU A 34 -43.29 -2.29 -3.27
C GLU A 34 -42.41 -3.29 -2.52
N ILE A 35 -41.36 -2.80 -1.88
CA ILE A 35 -40.40 -3.63 -1.14
C ILE A 35 -40.40 -3.23 0.33
N LYS A 36 -40.51 -4.21 1.22
CA LYS A 36 -40.31 -4.04 2.66
C LYS A 36 -39.28 -5.03 3.17
N VAL A 37 -38.33 -4.53 3.95
CA VAL A 37 -37.34 -5.36 4.66
C VAL A 37 -37.52 -5.12 6.16
N ASN A 38 -37.77 -6.19 6.93
CA ASN A 38 -38.07 -6.12 8.37
C ASN A 38 -39.12 -5.03 8.70
N ASN A 39 -40.21 -5.00 7.92
CA ASN A 39 -41.33 -4.05 8.01
C ASN A 39 -41.01 -2.58 7.71
N LYS A 40 -39.82 -2.26 7.18
CA LYS A 40 -39.47 -0.92 6.70
C LYS A 40 -39.50 -0.88 5.19
N THR A 41 -40.04 0.19 4.61
CA THR A 41 -39.99 0.42 3.16
C THR A 41 -38.53 0.48 2.70
N TYR A 42 -38.24 -0.27 1.63
CA TYR A 42 -36.94 -0.29 0.97
C TYR A 42 -37.10 0.32 -0.41
N VAL A 43 -36.40 1.42 -0.64
CA VAL A 43 -36.30 2.05 -1.96
C VAL A 43 -34.93 1.70 -2.54
N PRO A 44 -34.87 0.94 -3.65
CA PRO A 44 -33.62 0.57 -4.30
C PRO A 44 -32.74 1.79 -4.58
N ASN A 45 -31.44 1.69 -4.31
CA ASN A 45 -30.44 2.76 -4.46
C ASN A 45 -30.57 3.96 -3.50
N GLU A 46 -31.63 4.05 -2.70
CA GLU A 46 -31.80 5.13 -1.70
C GLU A 46 -31.71 4.61 -0.27
N THR A 47 -32.25 3.42 -0.01
CA THR A 47 -32.26 2.82 1.34
C THR A 47 -30.98 2.03 1.58
N THR A 48 -30.21 2.44 2.57
CA THR A 48 -29.08 1.66 3.10
C THR A 48 -29.52 0.87 4.33
N LEU A 49 -29.39 -0.46 4.28
CA LEU A 49 -29.66 -1.34 5.41
C LEU A 49 -28.36 -1.98 5.87
N VAL A 50 -28.03 -1.77 7.14
CA VAL A 50 -26.89 -2.42 7.80
C VAL A 50 -27.42 -3.30 8.92
N LEU A 51 -27.12 -4.60 8.85
CA LEU A 51 -27.58 -5.62 9.79
C LEU A 51 -26.37 -6.34 10.42
N ASN A 52 -26.56 -6.90 11.61
CA ASN A 52 -25.55 -7.73 12.25
C ASN A 52 -25.45 -9.10 11.57
N GLU A 53 -24.40 -9.84 11.85
CA GLU A 53 -24.31 -11.25 11.49
C GLU A 53 -25.41 -12.07 12.15
N ASN A 54 -25.85 -13.14 11.47
CA ASN A 54 -26.91 -14.04 11.94
C ASN A 54 -28.21 -13.33 12.37
N GLU A 55 -28.46 -12.12 11.87
CA GLU A 55 -29.68 -11.38 12.10
C GLU A 55 -30.78 -11.89 11.16
N TYR A 56 -31.99 -12.05 11.70
CA TYR A 56 -33.14 -12.48 10.92
C TYR A 56 -33.60 -11.39 9.94
N VAL A 57 -33.84 -11.80 8.70
CA VAL A 57 -34.30 -10.94 7.61
C VAL A 57 -35.60 -11.47 7.07
N TRP A 58 -36.62 -10.61 7.00
CA TRP A 58 -37.87 -10.82 6.29
C TRP A 58 -38.01 -9.77 5.19
N ILE A 59 -38.27 -10.21 3.96
CA ILE A 59 -38.45 -9.39 2.78
C ILE A 59 -39.84 -9.68 2.20
N SER A 60 -40.65 -8.63 2.07
CA SER A 60 -41.85 -8.62 1.25
C SER A 60 -41.57 -7.83 -0.02
N TYR A 61 -41.85 -8.42 -1.17
CA TYR A 61 -41.60 -7.83 -2.49
C TYR A 61 -42.83 -8.05 -3.35
N ILE A 62 -43.46 -6.97 -3.79
CA ILE A 62 -44.67 -7.02 -4.62
C ILE A 62 -44.31 -6.59 -6.04
N ILE A 63 -44.62 -7.44 -7.02
CA ILE A 63 -44.47 -7.16 -8.45
C ILE A 63 -45.87 -6.92 -9.01
N GLU A 64 -46.08 -5.80 -9.69
CA GLU A 64 -47.33 -5.46 -10.34
C GLU A 64 -47.09 -5.11 -11.82
N PRO A 65 -48.05 -5.40 -12.71
CA PRO A 65 -48.02 -4.87 -14.07
C PRO A 65 -48.15 -3.35 -14.04
N LYS A 66 -47.52 -2.68 -15.00
CA LYS A 66 -47.66 -1.22 -15.13
C LYS A 66 -49.02 -0.80 -15.67
N THR A 67 -49.58 -1.62 -16.56
CA THR A 67 -50.87 -1.41 -17.23
C THR A 67 -51.63 -2.72 -17.36
N ASP A 68 -52.92 -2.67 -17.67
CA ASP A 68 -53.72 -3.88 -17.89
C ASP A 68 -53.19 -4.71 -19.08
N ASP A 69 -52.64 -4.07 -20.12
CA ASP A 69 -52.00 -4.75 -21.25
C ASP A 69 -50.71 -5.48 -20.85
N ASP A 70 -50.05 -5.07 -19.76
CA ASP A 70 -48.87 -5.76 -19.23
C ASP A 70 -49.24 -6.94 -18.32
N ALA A 71 -50.46 -6.97 -17.77
CA ALA A 71 -50.95 -8.04 -16.90
C ALA A 71 -50.97 -9.41 -17.60
N THR A 72 -51.24 -9.44 -18.91
CA THR A 72 -51.22 -10.63 -19.77
C THR A 72 -49.86 -10.86 -20.45
N LYS A 73 -48.82 -10.08 -20.11
CA LYS A 73 -47.45 -10.31 -20.60
C LYS A 73 -46.54 -10.91 -19.53
N ILE A 74 -46.89 -10.66 -18.27
CA ILE A 74 -46.19 -11.09 -17.05
C ILE A 74 -46.49 -12.56 -16.72
N ASP A 75 -47.55 -13.13 -17.28
CA ASP A 75 -47.94 -14.52 -17.16
C ASP A 75 -47.14 -15.46 -18.10
N GLU A 76 -47.49 -16.75 -18.10
CA GLU A 76 -46.82 -17.82 -18.86
C GLU A 76 -45.28 -17.85 -18.71
N ARG A 77 -44.76 -17.45 -17.54
CA ARG A 77 -43.32 -17.24 -17.33
C ARG A 77 -42.83 -17.72 -15.98
N ASN A 78 -41.53 -18.02 -15.94
CA ASN A 78 -40.82 -18.35 -14.73
C ASN A 78 -40.02 -17.15 -14.20
N TYR A 79 -40.05 -16.98 -12.88
CA TYR A 79 -39.25 -16.03 -12.14
C TYR A 79 -38.37 -16.79 -11.15
N ASP A 80 -37.07 -16.76 -11.38
CA ASP A 80 -36.08 -17.43 -10.55
C ASP A 80 -35.52 -16.45 -9.52
N ILE A 81 -35.60 -16.85 -8.25
CA ILE A 81 -35.17 -16.05 -7.11
C ILE A 81 -33.83 -16.56 -6.60
N SER A 82 -32.88 -15.64 -6.46
CA SER A 82 -31.56 -15.88 -5.88
C SER A 82 -31.37 -15.04 -4.63
N THR A 83 -30.68 -15.60 -3.63
CA THR A 83 -30.43 -14.96 -2.33
C THR A 83 -29.12 -15.45 -1.73
N GLU A 84 -28.43 -14.56 -1.04
CA GLU A 84 -27.23 -14.87 -0.25
C GLU A 84 -27.54 -15.01 1.26
N LEU A 85 -28.82 -14.98 1.64
CA LEU A 85 -29.25 -15.27 3.01
C LEU A 85 -29.07 -16.75 3.34
N SER A 86 -28.60 -17.03 4.54
CA SER A 86 -28.53 -18.38 5.11
C SER A 86 -29.92 -18.86 5.51
N ASP A 87 -30.15 -20.18 5.43
CA ASP A 87 -31.43 -20.83 5.79
C ASP A 87 -32.66 -20.17 5.16
N ALA A 88 -32.51 -19.72 3.91
CA ALA A 88 -33.53 -18.99 3.21
C ALA A 88 -34.77 -19.86 2.94
N SER A 89 -35.95 -19.29 3.21
CA SER A 89 -37.25 -19.87 2.90
C SER A 89 -38.12 -18.84 2.20
N MET A 90 -38.80 -19.26 1.14
CA MET A 90 -39.59 -18.35 0.31
C MET A 90 -41.00 -18.90 0.10
N LYS A 91 -41.98 -18.02 0.27
CA LYS A 91 -43.37 -18.23 -0.12
C LYS A 91 -43.75 -17.14 -1.12
N TYR A 92 -44.62 -17.47 -2.06
CA TYR A 92 -45.16 -16.50 -2.99
C TYR A 92 -46.66 -16.71 -3.19
N ARG A 93 -47.34 -15.62 -3.52
CA ARG A 93 -48.75 -15.60 -3.92
C ARG A 93 -48.88 -14.86 -5.23
N ILE A 94 -49.48 -15.50 -6.23
CA ILE A 94 -49.89 -14.87 -7.47
C ILE A 94 -51.37 -14.56 -7.33
N VAL A 95 -51.76 -13.31 -7.59
CA VAL A 95 -53.15 -12.85 -7.61
C VAL A 95 -53.48 -12.43 -9.03
N PHE A 96 -54.62 -12.88 -9.54
CA PHE A 96 -55.12 -12.55 -10.88
C PHE A 96 -56.19 -11.46 -10.79
N LYS A 97 -56.41 -10.71 -11.88
CA LYS A 97 -57.34 -9.58 -11.91
C LYS A 97 -58.78 -9.97 -11.57
N ASN A 98 -59.19 -11.20 -11.87
CA ASN A 98 -60.49 -11.73 -11.49
C ASN A 98 -60.63 -12.11 -9.99
N GLY A 99 -59.57 -11.95 -9.20
CA GLY A 99 -59.52 -12.23 -7.75
C GLY A 99 -59.09 -13.66 -7.38
N ALA A 100 -58.85 -14.54 -8.35
CA ALA A 100 -58.26 -15.85 -8.08
C ALA A 100 -56.82 -15.71 -7.57
N SER A 101 -56.34 -16.68 -6.79
CA SER A 101 -54.96 -16.68 -6.33
C SER A 101 -54.34 -18.06 -6.18
N ILE A 102 -53.03 -18.13 -6.37
CA ILE A 102 -52.21 -19.34 -6.20
C ILE A 102 -51.13 -19.01 -5.17
N SER A 103 -51.00 -19.83 -4.12
CA SER A 103 -49.94 -19.71 -3.11
C SER A 103 -49.05 -20.95 -3.11
N LYS A 104 -47.73 -20.76 -3.19
CA LYS A 104 -46.74 -21.84 -3.22
C LYS A 104 -45.47 -21.44 -2.46
N SER A 105 -44.58 -22.40 -2.29
CA SER A 105 -43.24 -22.22 -1.71
C SER A 105 -42.15 -22.72 -2.65
N GLY A 106 -40.98 -22.11 -2.58
CA GLY A 106 -39.81 -22.49 -3.37
C GLY A 106 -39.34 -21.36 -4.29
N PHE A 107 -38.07 -21.39 -4.69
CA PHE A 107 -37.36 -20.26 -5.31
C PHE A 107 -37.63 -20.01 -6.80
N THR A 108 -38.53 -20.78 -7.41
CA THR A 108 -39.00 -20.53 -8.78
C THR A 108 -40.51 -20.30 -8.74
N ILE A 109 -40.93 -19.14 -9.23
CA ILE A 109 -42.33 -18.78 -9.39
C ILE A 109 -42.71 -19.10 -10.82
N SER A 110 -43.59 -20.09 -11.00
CA SER A 110 -44.15 -20.42 -12.31
C SER A 110 -45.52 -19.80 -12.41
N VAL A 111 -45.63 -18.73 -13.19
CA VAL A 111 -46.89 -18.04 -13.45
C VAL A 111 -47.56 -18.78 -14.61
N PRO A 112 -48.77 -19.35 -14.39
CA PRO A 112 -49.49 -20.02 -15.46
C PRO A 112 -49.98 -19.00 -16.49
N ASP A 113 -50.35 -19.48 -17.67
CA ASP A 113 -51.19 -18.71 -18.62
C ASP A 113 -52.45 -18.21 -17.88
N ALA A 114 -52.66 -16.89 -17.90
CA ALA A 114 -53.68 -16.18 -17.15
C ALA A 114 -54.64 -15.41 -18.06
N ASP A 115 -54.66 -15.71 -19.36
CA ASP A 115 -55.56 -15.06 -20.33
C ASP A 115 -57.03 -15.22 -19.93
N ASP A 116 -57.43 -16.41 -19.47
CA ASP A 116 -58.79 -16.70 -18.96
C ASP A 116 -59.06 -16.10 -17.56
N LEU A 117 -58.07 -15.48 -16.93
CA LEU A 117 -58.12 -14.91 -15.58
C LEU A 117 -58.00 -13.37 -15.55
N ASP A 118 -58.13 -12.73 -16.72
CA ASP A 118 -57.93 -11.29 -16.96
C ASP A 118 -56.48 -10.82 -16.68
N GLY A 119 -55.49 -11.74 -16.70
CA GLY A 119 -54.08 -11.46 -16.45
C GLY A 119 -53.67 -11.42 -14.97
N VAL A 120 -52.38 -11.19 -14.73
CA VAL A 120 -51.79 -11.10 -13.38
C VAL A 120 -52.08 -9.74 -12.77
N ASP A 121 -52.67 -9.69 -11.59
CA ASP A 121 -52.83 -8.47 -10.80
C ASP A 121 -51.55 -8.16 -10.01
N MET A 122 -51.04 -9.13 -9.27
CA MET A 122 -49.75 -8.99 -8.57
C MET A 122 -49.10 -10.33 -8.23
N ILE A 123 -47.79 -10.30 -8.04
CA ILE A 123 -46.99 -11.39 -7.48
C ILE A 123 -46.38 -10.90 -6.16
N GLU A 124 -46.85 -11.45 -5.05
CA GLU A 124 -46.31 -11.20 -3.72
C GLU A 124 -45.25 -12.24 -3.38
N ILE A 125 -44.06 -11.80 -3.02
CA ILE A 125 -42.94 -12.65 -2.60
C ILE A 125 -42.64 -12.35 -1.14
N ASN A 126 -42.57 -13.39 -0.32
CA ASN A 126 -42.17 -13.33 1.07
C ASN A 126 -40.95 -14.23 1.27
N LEU A 127 -39.78 -13.62 1.38
CA LEU A 127 -38.51 -14.29 1.61
C LEU A 127 -38.06 -14.07 3.06
N THR A 128 -37.63 -15.14 3.72
CA THR A 128 -37.07 -15.10 5.07
C THR A 128 -35.73 -15.80 5.10
N GLY A 129 -34.82 -15.38 5.97
CA GLY A 129 -33.54 -16.06 6.19
C GLY A 129 -32.73 -15.33 7.25
N TYR A 130 -31.44 -15.64 7.33
CA TYR A 130 -30.49 -14.97 8.22
C TYR A 130 -29.34 -14.38 7.41
N THR A 131 -28.83 -13.23 7.83
CA THR A 131 -27.56 -12.72 7.29
C THR A 131 -26.42 -13.70 7.59
N PRO A 132 -25.49 -13.94 6.64
CA PRO A 132 -24.35 -14.83 6.86
C PRO A 132 -23.38 -14.27 7.91
N THR A 133 -22.56 -15.15 8.49
CA THR A 133 -21.32 -14.77 9.17
C THR A 133 -20.29 -14.31 8.13
N ILE A 134 -19.48 -13.30 8.48
CA ILE A 134 -18.45 -12.69 7.65
C ILE A 134 -17.13 -12.63 8.43
N ASP A 135 -16.00 -12.58 7.71
CA ASP A 135 -14.65 -12.48 8.26
C ASP A 135 -14.01 -11.09 8.02
N VAL A 136 -14.82 -10.17 7.52
CA VAL A 136 -14.47 -8.80 7.19
C VAL A 136 -15.38 -7.85 7.96
N ARG A 137 -14.96 -6.59 8.13
CA ARG A 137 -15.74 -5.58 8.89
C ARG A 137 -17.15 -5.39 8.35
N LEU A 138 -17.27 -5.30 7.03
CA LEU A 138 -18.50 -4.99 6.32
C LEU A 138 -18.54 -5.72 4.99
N LYS A 139 -19.66 -6.39 4.69
CA LYS A 139 -19.88 -7.09 3.43
C LYS A 139 -21.22 -6.69 2.83
N GLU A 140 -21.20 -6.29 1.56
CA GLU A 140 -22.40 -6.14 0.76
C GLU A 140 -22.90 -7.51 0.33
N ILE A 141 -24.20 -7.80 0.51
CA ILE A 141 -24.82 -9.03 0.04
C ILE A 141 -26.13 -8.76 -0.72
N THR A 142 -26.43 -9.64 -1.65
CA THR A 142 -27.68 -9.65 -2.41
C THR A 142 -28.72 -10.49 -1.67
N ALA A 143 -29.57 -9.82 -0.89
CA ALA A 143 -30.59 -10.50 -0.10
C ALA A 143 -31.74 -11.06 -0.96
N LEU A 144 -32.08 -10.39 -2.07
CA LEU A 144 -33.06 -10.89 -3.04
C LEU A 144 -32.73 -10.36 -4.44
N LYS A 145 -32.69 -11.26 -5.43
CA LYS A 145 -32.55 -10.90 -6.84
C LYS A 145 -33.40 -11.82 -7.71
N ILE A 146 -34.21 -11.22 -8.58
CA ILE A 146 -35.21 -11.89 -9.41
C ILE A 146 -34.73 -11.91 -10.86
N ARG A 147 -34.69 -13.09 -11.47
CA ARG A 147 -34.47 -13.27 -12.91
C ARG A 147 -35.77 -13.70 -13.58
N VAL A 148 -36.22 -12.92 -14.55
CA VAL A 148 -37.38 -13.25 -15.39
C VAL A 148 -36.89 -14.05 -16.61
N GLN A 149 -37.55 -15.17 -16.95
CA GLN A 149 -37.10 -16.14 -17.97
C GLN A 149 -36.56 -15.49 -19.27
N ASP A 150 -37.30 -14.55 -19.85
CA ASP A 150 -36.95 -13.91 -21.13
C ASP A 150 -36.60 -12.40 -20.99
N GLY A 151 -36.64 -11.88 -19.76
CA GLY A 151 -36.34 -10.48 -19.43
C GLY A 151 -35.00 -10.29 -18.68
N GLY A 152 -34.46 -11.34 -18.06
CA GLY A 152 -33.26 -11.24 -17.24
C GLY A 152 -33.51 -10.51 -15.92
N TYR A 153 -32.53 -9.73 -15.46
CA TYR A 153 -32.57 -8.99 -14.18
C TYR A 153 -33.14 -7.58 -14.37
N ILE A 154 -34.41 -7.51 -14.73
CA ILE A 154 -35.12 -6.25 -15.01
C ILE A 154 -35.81 -5.64 -13.78
N LEU A 155 -35.98 -6.43 -12.72
CA LEU A 155 -36.53 -6.00 -11.44
C LEU A 155 -35.39 -5.63 -10.47
N PRO A 156 -35.54 -4.58 -9.64
CA PRO A 156 -34.51 -4.15 -8.72
C PRO A 156 -34.22 -5.22 -7.65
N ALA A 157 -32.94 -5.41 -7.34
CA ALA A 157 -32.48 -6.29 -6.29
C ALA A 157 -32.60 -5.62 -4.90
N VAL A 158 -32.68 -6.44 -3.86
CA VAL A 158 -32.57 -5.99 -2.46
C VAL A 158 -31.14 -6.24 -2.00
N ILE A 159 -30.40 -5.16 -1.77
CA ILE A 159 -29.02 -5.17 -1.26
C ILE A 159 -29.01 -4.76 0.20
N ILE A 160 -28.28 -5.50 1.02
CA ILE A 160 -28.04 -5.21 2.44
C ILE A 160 -26.55 -5.30 2.76
N TYR A 161 -26.11 -4.58 3.78
CA TYR A 161 -24.76 -4.68 4.33
C TYR A 161 -24.80 -5.48 5.63
N VAL A 162 -23.91 -6.47 5.75
CA VAL A 162 -23.68 -7.22 6.99
C VAL A 162 -22.44 -6.66 7.65
N LYS A 163 -22.51 -6.36 8.95
CA LYS A 163 -21.39 -5.85 9.73
C LYS A 163 -20.94 -6.83 10.81
N ASP A 164 -19.65 -6.80 11.12
CA ASP A 164 -19.03 -7.43 12.28
C ASP A 164 -18.43 -6.34 13.19
N ASP A 165 -19.11 -6.05 14.30
CA ASP A 165 -18.66 -5.05 15.29
C ASP A 165 -17.34 -5.43 15.97
N GLY A 166 -17.11 -6.73 16.17
CA GLY A 166 -15.88 -7.25 16.76
C GLY A 166 -14.69 -6.99 15.83
N LYS A 167 -14.88 -7.24 14.53
CA LYS A 167 -13.85 -6.96 13.52
C LYS A 167 -13.57 -5.47 13.37
N PHE A 168 -14.60 -4.62 13.36
CA PHE A 168 -14.41 -3.16 13.36
C PHE A 168 -13.58 -2.68 14.56
N THR A 169 -13.92 -3.15 15.77
CA THR A 169 -13.23 -2.77 17.00
C THR A 169 -11.77 -3.22 16.97
N ALA A 170 -11.52 -4.50 16.65
CA ALA A 170 -10.19 -5.07 16.62
C ALA A 170 -9.28 -4.38 15.58
N ASP A 171 -9.80 -4.12 14.37
CA ASP A 171 -9.01 -3.47 13.33
C ASP A 171 -8.73 -1.99 13.66
N LEU A 172 -9.68 -1.27 14.26
CA LEU A 172 -9.48 0.10 14.72
C LEU A 172 -8.40 0.19 15.82
N GLU A 173 -8.46 -0.69 16.82
CA GLU A 173 -7.46 -0.75 17.89
C GLU A 173 -6.07 -1.10 17.36
N ASN A 174 -5.98 -2.07 16.47
CA ASN A 174 -4.73 -2.44 15.80
C ASN A 174 -4.14 -1.26 15.01
N ALA A 175 -4.98 -0.53 14.26
CA ALA A 175 -4.54 0.62 13.50
C ALA A 175 -4.07 1.78 14.41
N LYS A 176 -4.79 2.07 15.51
CA LYS A 176 -4.38 3.05 16.53
C LYS A 176 -3.05 2.67 17.19
N SER A 177 -2.86 1.39 17.52
CA SER A 177 -1.61 0.89 18.12
C SER A 177 -0.42 1.13 17.19
N LYS A 178 -0.52 0.70 15.92
CA LYS A 178 0.52 0.93 14.91
C LYS A 178 0.80 2.41 14.66
N TYR A 179 -0.26 3.22 14.60
CA TYR A 179 -0.12 4.67 14.47
C TYR A 179 0.70 5.29 15.61
N ASN A 180 0.44 4.88 16.85
CA ASN A 180 1.18 5.37 18.01
C ASN A 180 2.64 4.90 18.00
N GLU A 181 2.91 3.63 17.64
CA GLU A 181 4.29 3.13 17.48
C GLU A 181 5.08 3.97 16.47
N LEU A 182 4.48 4.24 15.31
CA LEU A 182 5.10 5.04 14.26
C LEU A 182 5.28 6.51 14.65
N LYS A 183 4.37 7.05 15.45
CA LYS A 183 4.46 8.40 16.00
C LYS A 183 5.61 8.53 17.00
N ASP A 184 5.79 7.54 17.87
CA ASP A 184 6.92 7.46 18.80
C ASP A 184 8.25 7.31 18.05
N PHE A 185 8.26 6.46 17.01
CA PHE A 185 9.39 6.37 16.08
C PHE A 185 9.71 7.75 15.46
N LEU A 186 8.71 8.44 14.90
CA LEU A 186 8.91 9.75 14.28
C LEU A 186 9.53 10.75 15.27
N ALA A 187 9.03 10.79 16.51
CA ALA A 187 9.55 11.68 17.55
C ALA A 187 11.04 11.42 17.84
N ASN A 188 11.47 10.15 17.83
CA ASN A 188 12.87 9.76 18.06
C ASN A 188 13.83 10.20 16.93
N TYR A 189 13.33 10.40 15.71
CA TYR A 189 14.11 10.78 14.52
C TYR A 189 13.96 12.24 14.12
N MET A 190 13.04 12.98 14.74
CA MET A 190 12.92 14.43 14.54
C MET A 190 14.24 15.16 14.86
N GLY A 191 14.71 15.98 13.92
CA GLY A 191 15.97 16.72 14.04
C GLY A 191 17.23 15.88 13.76
N LYS A 192 17.09 14.57 13.58
CA LYS A 192 18.20 13.65 13.24
C LYS A 192 18.18 13.21 11.77
N ALA A 193 16.98 13.12 11.18
CA ALA A 193 16.77 12.77 9.79
C ALA A 193 15.60 13.56 9.18
N ASP A 194 15.50 13.56 7.85
CA ASP A 194 14.32 14.06 7.17
C ASP A 194 13.15 13.08 7.36
N VAL A 195 12.17 13.50 8.15
CA VAL A 195 10.96 12.73 8.49
C VAL A 195 9.71 13.33 7.85
N THR A 196 9.84 14.23 6.88
CA THR A 196 8.73 15.00 6.32
C THR A 196 7.66 14.11 5.68
N THR A 197 8.07 13.15 4.85
CA THR A 197 7.15 12.20 4.20
C THR A 197 6.43 11.32 5.22
N LEU A 198 7.17 10.79 6.21
CA LEU A 198 6.59 9.96 7.27
C LEU A 198 5.55 10.75 8.09
N ARG A 199 5.86 12.01 8.43
CA ARG A 199 4.92 12.90 9.11
C ARG A 199 3.62 13.05 8.33
N ASN A 200 3.72 13.38 7.04
CA ASN A 200 2.55 13.58 6.20
C ASN A 200 1.67 12.32 6.11
N TYR A 201 2.27 11.13 6.01
CA TYR A 201 1.49 9.88 6.05
C TYR A 201 0.82 9.68 7.40
N LEU A 202 1.52 9.94 8.51
CA LEU A 202 0.92 9.83 9.84
C LEU A 202 -0.19 10.84 10.09
N ASP A 203 -0.09 12.06 9.55
CA ASP A 203 -1.19 13.04 9.61
C ASP A 203 -2.44 12.50 8.88
N MET A 204 -2.26 11.91 7.69
CA MET A 204 -3.36 11.26 6.95
C MET A 204 -3.95 10.05 7.68
N VAL A 205 -3.12 9.26 8.37
CA VAL A 205 -3.59 8.16 9.23
C VAL A 205 -4.44 8.73 10.37
N GLY A 206 -3.92 9.74 11.09
CA GLY A 206 -4.60 10.36 12.22
C GLY A 206 -5.99 10.87 11.84
N ASP A 207 -6.09 11.65 10.77
CA ASP A 207 -7.36 12.18 10.27
C ASP A 207 -8.36 11.08 9.93
N ASN A 208 -7.91 10.02 9.25
CA ASN A 208 -8.80 8.91 8.87
C ASN A 208 -9.20 8.05 10.08
N LEU A 209 -8.33 7.86 11.08
CA LEU A 209 -8.69 7.14 12.30
C LEU A 209 -9.73 7.90 13.13
N THR A 210 -9.58 9.22 13.27
CA THR A 210 -10.57 10.07 13.94
C THR A 210 -11.93 9.99 13.24
N LEU A 211 -11.95 10.17 11.92
CA LEU A 211 -13.19 10.08 11.14
C LEU A 211 -13.78 8.67 11.16
N ALA A 212 -12.97 7.61 11.20
CA ALA A 212 -13.48 6.24 11.31
C ALA A 212 -14.21 6.02 12.64
N GLU A 213 -13.62 6.49 13.74
CA GLU A 213 -14.21 6.40 15.08
C GLU A 213 -15.50 7.22 15.22
N GLU A 214 -15.52 8.44 14.68
CA GLU A 214 -16.73 9.28 14.62
C GLU A 214 -17.87 8.57 13.86
N ASN A 215 -17.58 8.06 12.65
CA ASN A 215 -18.58 7.33 11.86
C ASN A 215 -19.07 6.05 12.56
N LEU A 216 -18.20 5.34 13.29
CA LEU A 216 -18.62 4.17 14.08
C LEU A 216 -19.57 4.57 15.22
N ASN A 217 -19.27 5.66 15.92
CA ASN A 217 -20.13 6.18 16.99
C ASN A 217 -21.50 6.63 16.46
N GLU A 218 -21.53 7.17 15.24
CA GLU A 218 -22.75 7.55 14.52
C GLU A 218 -23.47 6.38 13.85
N LYS A 219 -22.89 5.17 13.90
CA LYS A 219 -23.37 3.95 13.23
C LYS A 219 -23.40 4.05 11.69
N ASP A 220 -22.59 4.94 11.11
CA ASP A 220 -22.33 4.99 9.67
C ASP A 220 -21.19 4.02 9.31
N TYR A 221 -21.53 2.73 9.28
CA TYR A 221 -20.56 1.65 9.08
C TYR A 221 -19.90 1.67 7.69
N ILE A 222 -20.58 2.21 6.68
CA ILE A 222 -20.02 2.30 5.32
C ILE A 222 -18.88 3.31 5.30
N ASN A 223 -19.12 4.51 5.83
CA ASN A 223 -18.08 5.53 5.89
C ASN A 223 -16.99 5.18 6.91
N ALA A 224 -17.34 4.57 8.04
CA ALA A 224 -16.37 4.01 8.97
C ALA A 224 -15.42 3.01 8.30
N ASN A 225 -15.94 2.03 7.56
CA ASN A 225 -15.12 1.04 6.87
C ASN A 225 -14.18 1.70 5.86
N LYS A 226 -14.69 2.65 5.08
CA LYS A 226 -13.89 3.40 4.09
C LYS A 226 -12.76 4.19 4.75
N ARG A 227 -13.04 4.88 5.85
CA ARG A 227 -12.04 5.67 6.59
C ARG A 227 -10.98 4.76 7.21
N LEU A 228 -11.38 3.66 7.82
CA LEU A 228 -10.45 2.71 8.41
C LEU A 228 -9.56 2.05 7.35
N SER A 229 -10.09 1.65 6.20
CA SER A 229 -9.30 1.13 5.07
C SER A 229 -8.29 2.17 4.53
N ASN A 230 -8.66 3.44 4.49
CA ASN A 230 -7.73 4.51 4.11
C ASN A 230 -6.62 4.68 5.15
N ALA A 231 -6.94 4.63 6.45
CA ALA A 231 -5.94 4.69 7.51
C ALA A 231 -4.95 3.51 7.42
N GLU A 232 -5.43 2.30 7.17
CA GLU A 232 -4.59 1.11 6.97
C GLU A 232 -3.64 1.25 5.77
N PHE A 233 -4.13 1.79 4.65
CA PHE A 233 -3.30 2.08 3.49
C PHE A 233 -2.18 3.07 3.80
N TRP A 234 -2.48 4.16 4.50
CA TRP A 234 -1.47 5.15 4.87
C TRP A 234 -0.51 4.64 5.95
N LEU A 235 -0.96 3.74 6.84
CA LEU A 235 -0.10 3.04 7.79
C LEU A 235 0.92 2.15 7.08
N GLU A 236 0.52 1.43 6.05
CA GLU A 236 1.45 0.64 5.22
C GLU A 236 2.51 1.55 4.58
N LYS A 237 2.11 2.70 4.03
CA LYS A 237 3.04 3.70 3.47
C LYS A 237 3.97 4.31 4.52
N ALA A 238 3.47 4.54 5.73
CA ALA A 238 4.26 5.04 6.84
C ALA A 238 5.30 4.00 7.31
N GLU A 239 4.96 2.71 7.36
CA GLU A 239 5.91 1.64 7.72
C GLU A 239 7.00 1.49 6.66
N GLU A 240 6.67 1.60 5.37
CA GLU A 240 7.66 1.62 4.29
C GLU A 240 8.62 2.83 4.44
N GLU A 241 8.10 4.02 4.74
CA GLU A 241 8.92 5.24 4.89
C GLU A 241 9.76 5.23 6.18
N LYS A 242 9.32 4.56 7.25
CA LYS A 242 10.11 4.34 8.48
C LYS A 242 11.47 3.73 8.15
N VAL A 243 11.51 2.67 7.33
CA VAL A 243 12.77 2.03 6.90
C VAL A 243 13.64 3.01 6.12
N ALA A 244 13.03 3.84 5.26
CA ALA A 244 13.75 4.88 4.52
C ALA A 244 14.39 5.92 5.44
N VAL A 245 13.67 6.36 6.47
CA VAL A 245 14.17 7.30 7.49
C VAL A 245 15.37 6.71 8.24
N GLU A 246 15.29 5.45 8.68
CA GLU A 246 16.40 4.78 9.36
C GLU A 246 17.65 4.68 8.48
N ALA A 247 17.48 4.22 7.24
CA ALA A 247 18.60 4.09 6.30
C ALA A 247 19.28 5.44 6.02
N LYS A 248 18.49 6.50 5.80
CA LYS A 248 19.01 7.86 5.59
C LYS A 248 19.73 8.40 6.83
N TYR A 249 19.20 8.12 8.03
CA TYR A 249 19.85 8.49 9.28
C TYR A 249 21.20 7.80 9.44
N LEU A 250 21.25 6.47 9.27
CA LEU A 250 22.48 5.70 9.37
C LEU A 250 23.52 6.14 8.33
N PHE A 251 23.07 6.47 7.12
CA PHE A 251 23.94 7.05 6.09
C PHE A 251 24.57 8.36 6.56
N SER A 252 23.76 9.29 7.08
CA SER A 252 24.27 10.56 7.60
C SER A 252 25.25 10.36 8.76
N LEU A 253 25.01 9.37 9.61
CA LEU A 253 25.90 9.04 10.73
C LEU A 253 27.24 8.48 10.22
N ALA A 254 27.20 7.52 9.29
CA ALA A 254 28.38 6.91 8.69
C ALA A 254 29.21 7.93 7.90
N ASP A 255 28.57 8.77 7.08
CA ASP A 255 29.22 9.83 6.30
C ASP A 255 29.95 10.83 7.21
N LYS A 256 29.32 11.23 8.32
CA LYS A 256 29.98 12.10 9.30
C LYS A 256 31.22 11.43 9.91
N ARG A 257 31.10 10.18 10.36
CA ARG A 257 32.23 9.46 10.97
C ARG A 257 33.38 9.22 10.00
N ILE A 258 33.07 8.92 8.73
CA ILE A 258 34.08 8.80 7.68
C ILE A 258 34.85 10.11 7.51
N LYS A 259 34.16 11.26 7.52
CA LYS A 259 34.84 12.58 7.47
C LYS A 259 35.76 12.78 8.67
N ASP A 260 35.27 12.55 9.89
CA ASP A 260 36.04 12.74 11.13
C ASP A 260 37.29 11.84 11.17
N ILE A 261 37.15 10.55 10.80
CA ILE A 261 38.26 9.60 10.73
C ILE A 261 39.24 9.97 9.59
N GLY A 262 38.73 10.37 8.43
CA GLY A 262 39.54 10.79 7.29
C GLY A 262 40.43 11.99 7.62
N GLU A 263 39.93 12.96 8.40
CA GLU A 263 40.75 14.07 8.91
C GLU A 263 41.90 13.58 9.80
N ASN A 264 41.65 12.60 10.68
CA ASN A 264 42.70 12.04 11.54
C ASN A 264 43.71 11.20 10.76
N ILE A 265 43.28 10.44 9.74
CA ILE A 265 44.18 9.74 8.81
C ILE A 265 45.10 10.74 8.08
N ASN A 266 44.57 11.88 7.63
CA ASN A 266 45.39 12.92 7.01
C ASN A 266 46.40 13.54 7.99
N LYS A 267 46.03 13.72 9.27
CA LYS A 267 46.97 14.19 10.31
C LYS A 267 48.10 13.20 10.56
N ILE A 268 47.81 11.89 10.55
CA ILE A 268 48.83 10.84 10.66
C ILE A 268 49.87 10.97 9.56
N ASP A 269 49.44 11.19 8.31
CA ASP A 269 50.34 11.38 7.16
C ASP A 269 51.31 12.53 7.39
N VAL A 270 50.78 13.69 7.80
CA VAL A 270 51.57 14.89 8.13
C VAL A 270 52.58 14.62 9.24
N TYR A 271 52.20 13.91 10.31
CA TYR A 271 53.13 13.57 11.39
C TYR A 271 54.21 12.59 10.95
N ILE A 272 53.90 11.61 10.10
CA ILE A 272 54.89 10.70 9.54
C ILE A 272 55.90 11.46 8.68
N GLU A 273 55.44 12.38 7.83
CA GLU A 273 56.31 13.25 7.03
C GLU A 273 57.24 14.11 7.90
N GLU A 274 56.70 14.67 8.98
CA GLU A 274 57.48 15.48 9.92
C GLU A 274 58.53 14.66 10.68
N ILE A 275 58.17 13.46 11.14
CA ILE A 275 59.06 12.50 11.79
C ILE A 275 60.21 12.10 10.85
N GLU A 276 59.90 11.84 9.57
CA GLU A 276 60.90 11.51 8.56
C GLU A 276 61.83 12.69 8.29
N LYS A 277 61.28 13.89 8.06
CA LYS A 277 62.05 15.09 7.74
C LYS A 277 62.99 15.52 8.87
N LYS A 278 62.57 15.33 10.12
CA LYS A 278 63.37 15.69 11.30
C LYS A 278 64.22 14.53 11.82
N GLU A 279 64.15 13.35 11.19
CA GLU A 279 64.85 12.13 11.59
C GLU A 279 64.57 11.72 13.06
N LEU A 280 63.30 11.82 13.50
CA LEU A 280 62.94 11.66 14.91
C LEU A 280 63.01 10.22 15.43
N VAL A 281 63.01 9.25 14.53
CA VAL A 281 63.09 7.82 14.83
C VAL A 281 64.01 7.11 13.83
N ASN A 282 64.48 5.92 14.20
CA ASN A 282 65.28 5.11 13.27
C ASN A 282 64.43 4.59 12.09
N THR A 283 65.12 4.18 11.02
CA THR A 283 64.49 3.73 9.77
C THR A 283 63.51 2.56 9.96
N SER A 284 63.80 1.61 10.85
CA SER A 284 62.92 0.44 11.08
C SER A 284 61.60 0.86 11.71
N VAL A 285 61.63 1.78 12.67
CA VAL A 285 60.43 2.29 13.34
C VAL A 285 59.60 3.15 12.39
N LEU A 286 60.25 4.00 11.57
CA LEU A 286 59.55 4.79 10.55
C LEU A 286 58.82 3.90 9.53
N ILE A 287 59.45 2.80 9.09
CA ILE A 287 58.83 1.84 8.16
C ILE A 287 57.59 1.17 8.79
N ASP A 288 57.63 0.85 10.08
CA ASP A 288 56.47 0.28 10.78
C ASP A 288 55.27 1.26 10.77
N TYR A 289 55.51 2.52 11.11
CA TYR A 289 54.47 3.56 11.05
C TYR A 289 53.90 3.76 9.65
N LYS A 290 54.76 3.83 8.62
CA LYS A 290 54.32 3.94 7.21
C LYS A 290 53.48 2.73 6.78
N THR A 291 53.83 1.53 7.25
CA THR A 291 53.09 0.30 6.96
C THR A 291 51.72 0.30 7.63
N ARG A 292 51.65 0.63 8.92
CA ARG A 292 50.38 0.76 9.66
C ARG A 292 49.48 1.82 9.04
N TYR A 293 50.01 3.00 8.71
CA TYR A 293 49.27 4.05 8.01
C TYR A 293 48.72 3.57 6.66
N SER A 294 49.54 2.88 5.85
CA SER A 294 49.10 2.37 4.54
C SER A 294 47.97 1.35 4.67
N SER A 295 48.04 0.47 5.67
CA SER A 295 46.97 -0.50 5.97
C SER A 295 45.67 0.21 6.38
N LEU A 296 45.75 1.20 7.29
CA LEU A 296 44.59 1.99 7.71
C LEU A 296 43.95 2.72 6.54
N LYS A 297 44.75 3.36 5.69
CA LYS A 297 44.27 4.06 4.51
C LYS A 297 43.54 3.13 3.54
N SER A 298 44.09 1.94 3.30
CA SER A 298 43.43 0.92 2.45
C SER A 298 42.07 0.51 3.00
N VAL A 299 41.96 0.21 4.29
CA VAL A 299 40.69 -0.17 4.92
C VAL A 299 39.69 0.99 4.87
N PHE A 300 40.16 2.22 5.09
CA PHE A 300 39.32 3.42 5.03
C PHE A 300 38.78 3.68 3.62
N ASP A 301 39.59 3.50 2.58
CA ASP A 301 39.18 3.64 1.18
C ASP A 301 38.11 2.59 0.79
N ASP A 302 38.26 1.35 1.28
CA ASP A 302 37.26 0.28 1.11
C ASP A 302 35.93 0.65 1.78
N ILE A 303 35.97 1.18 3.01
CA ILE A 303 34.77 1.62 3.73
C ILE A 303 34.08 2.78 2.99
N THR A 304 34.84 3.73 2.47
CA THR A 304 34.31 4.86 1.68
C THR A 304 33.63 4.36 0.40
N THR A 305 34.22 3.37 -0.26
CA THR A 305 33.61 2.71 -1.42
C THR A 305 32.31 2.01 -1.04
N ASP A 306 32.29 1.29 0.08
CA ASP A 306 31.10 0.63 0.60
C ASP A 306 29.97 1.63 0.94
N LEU A 307 30.30 2.81 1.46
CA LEU A 307 29.34 3.89 1.72
C LEU A 307 28.70 4.38 0.41
N ALA A 308 29.48 4.54 -0.66
CA ALA A 308 28.94 4.93 -1.97
C ALA A 308 27.95 3.89 -2.51
N VAL A 309 28.23 2.60 -2.31
CA VAL A 309 27.30 1.51 -2.65
C VAL A 309 26.00 1.61 -1.84
N ALA A 310 26.09 1.85 -0.53
CA ALA A 310 24.91 2.04 0.32
C ALA A 310 24.05 3.23 -0.13
N ASN A 311 24.68 4.35 -0.53
CA ASN A 311 23.97 5.50 -1.11
C ASN A 311 23.25 5.12 -2.43
N GLY A 312 23.86 4.24 -3.22
CA GLY A 312 23.24 3.67 -4.42
C GLY A 312 21.95 2.91 -4.10
N TYR A 313 21.93 2.11 -3.02
CA TYR A 313 20.72 1.43 -2.56
C TYR A 313 19.65 2.40 -2.07
N ILE A 314 20.02 3.44 -1.32
CA ILE A 314 19.08 4.50 -0.90
C ILE A 314 18.45 5.18 -2.12
N SER A 315 19.27 5.56 -3.11
CA SER A 315 18.81 6.21 -4.33
C SER A 315 17.87 5.32 -5.16
N ALA A 316 18.04 4.00 -5.07
CA ALA A 316 17.19 3.01 -5.73
C ALA A 316 15.92 2.64 -4.94
N GLY A 317 15.75 3.12 -3.70
CA GLY A 317 14.66 2.75 -2.81
C GLY A 317 14.82 1.37 -2.14
N SER A 318 16.00 0.77 -2.22
CA SER A 318 16.34 -0.50 -1.54
C SER A 318 16.80 -0.23 -0.10
N TYR A 319 15.90 0.27 0.73
CA TYR A 319 16.26 0.78 2.06
C TYR A 319 16.72 -0.31 3.04
N GLU A 320 16.17 -1.52 2.98
CA GLU A 320 16.63 -2.64 3.83
C GLU A 320 18.07 -3.08 3.49
N ASP A 321 18.37 -3.21 2.19
CA ASP A 321 19.74 -3.53 1.72
C ASP A 321 20.72 -2.42 2.11
N ALA A 322 20.29 -1.16 2.01
CA ALA A 322 21.07 -0.01 2.46
C ALA A 322 21.35 -0.07 3.97
N LYS A 323 20.32 -0.33 4.79
CA LYS A 323 20.43 -0.42 6.24
C LYS A 323 21.43 -1.48 6.68
N ALA A 324 21.30 -2.71 6.16
CA ALA A 324 22.22 -3.80 6.50
C ALA A 324 23.68 -3.47 6.11
N LYS A 325 23.89 -2.83 4.95
CA LYS A 325 25.23 -2.38 4.51
C LYS A 325 25.79 -1.28 5.42
N LEU A 326 24.95 -0.33 5.84
CA LEU A 326 25.33 0.78 6.71
C LEU A 326 25.67 0.34 8.13
N GLU A 327 24.93 -0.63 8.68
CA GLU A 327 25.26 -1.23 9.98
C GLU A 327 26.64 -1.91 9.94
N ASN A 328 26.96 -2.62 8.85
CA ASN A 328 28.29 -3.19 8.66
C ASN A 328 29.39 -2.12 8.55
N ILE A 329 29.12 -1.03 7.81
CA ILE A 329 30.04 0.10 7.69
C ILE A 329 30.30 0.74 9.05
N LEU A 330 29.26 0.99 9.84
CA LEU A 330 29.40 1.59 11.18
C LEU A 330 30.24 0.72 12.12
N SER A 331 30.05 -0.61 12.08
CA SER A 331 30.90 -1.54 12.84
C SER A 331 32.37 -1.48 12.41
N LYS A 332 32.65 -1.43 11.09
CA LYS A 332 34.04 -1.28 10.59
C LYS A 332 34.63 0.08 10.97
N LEU A 333 33.80 1.13 11.02
CA LEU A 333 34.23 2.46 11.46
C LEU A 333 34.61 2.47 12.95
N ASP A 334 33.90 1.73 13.81
CA ASP A 334 34.28 1.57 15.22
C ASP A 334 35.67 0.94 15.38
N GLU A 335 35.98 -0.09 14.58
CA GLU A 335 37.27 -0.79 14.61
C GLU A 335 38.40 0.14 14.16
N ILE A 336 38.26 0.75 12.98
CA ILE A 336 39.34 1.59 12.40
C ILE A 336 39.56 2.88 13.21
N GLU A 337 38.53 3.46 13.81
CA GLU A 337 38.65 4.68 14.61
C GLU A 337 39.59 4.48 15.81
N SER A 338 39.49 3.32 16.47
CA SER A 338 40.38 2.96 17.58
C SER A 338 41.84 2.88 17.14
N GLU A 339 42.10 2.23 16.00
CA GLU A 339 43.45 2.08 15.46
C GLU A 339 44.05 3.40 14.98
N VAL A 340 43.25 4.24 14.32
CA VAL A 340 43.63 5.59 13.87
C VAL A 340 43.98 6.45 15.08
N ASN A 341 43.14 6.48 16.11
CA ASN A 341 43.39 7.28 17.31
C ASN A 341 44.63 6.78 18.07
N GLY A 342 44.84 5.46 18.13
CA GLY A 342 46.05 4.86 18.72
C GLY A 342 47.32 5.30 18.00
N LEU A 343 47.37 5.15 16.67
CA LEU A 343 48.52 5.57 15.88
C LEU A 343 48.75 7.09 15.94
N LEU A 344 47.69 7.89 15.86
CA LEU A 344 47.79 9.35 15.96
C LEU A 344 48.37 9.77 17.33
N SER A 345 47.96 9.12 18.41
CA SER A 345 48.48 9.40 19.76
C SER A 345 49.97 9.03 19.88
N GLU A 346 50.38 7.88 19.35
CA GLU A 346 51.80 7.47 19.31
C GLU A 346 52.65 8.51 18.58
N LEU A 347 52.24 8.89 17.36
CA LEU A 347 52.97 9.84 16.53
C LEU A 347 52.98 11.26 17.13
N SER A 348 51.85 11.70 17.70
CA SER A 348 51.75 13.03 18.31
C SER A 348 52.75 13.21 19.45
N SER A 349 52.99 12.16 20.24
CA SER A 349 53.97 12.20 21.34
C SER A 349 55.40 12.40 20.85
N LEU A 350 55.75 11.83 19.69
CA LEU A 350 57.08 11.97 19.09
C LEU A 350 57.31 13.39 18.56
N VAL A 351 56.26 14.01 18.02
CA VAL A 351 56.32 15.38 17.49
C VAL A 351 56.32 16.42 18.62
N THR A 352 55.57 16.22 19.72
CA THR A 352 55.54 17.17 20.86
C THR A 352 56.73 17.09 21.80
N VAL A 353 57.35 15.92 22.00
CA VAL A 353 58.48 15.76 22.94
C VAL A 353 59.64 16.71 22.60
N ILE A 354 59.84 17.04 21.32
CA ILE A 354 61.02 17.79 20.85
C ILE A 354 60.87 19.30 20.99
N THR A 355 59.65 19.84 21.03
CA THR A 355 59.42 21.25 21.39
C THR A 355 59.85 21.57 22.83
N THR A 356 59.91 20.58 23.71
CA THR A 356 60.32 20.74 25.12
C THR A 356 61.79 20.45 25.40
N THR A 357 62.50 19.72 24.53
CA THR A 357 63.90 19.28 24.80
C THR A 357 64.98 20.17 24.20
N THR A 358 64.65 21.36 23.67
CA THR A 358 65.66 22.40 23.38
C THR A 358 65.85 23.29 24.60
N GLN A 359 66.40 22.73 25.69
CA GLN A 359 66.99 23.52 26.78
C GLN A 359 68.50 23.33 26.74
N GLU A 360 69.17 24.12 25.88
CA GLU A 360 70.55 24.51 26.10
C GLU A 360 70.58 25.93 26.67
N SER A 361 71.33 26.05 27.76
CA SER A 361 71.62 27.26 28.51
C SER A 361 72.25 28.35 27.63
N SER A 362 71.61 29.51 27.50
CA SER A 362 72.28 30.82 27.44
C SER A 362 71.28 31.96 27.66
N GLU A 363 71.69 32.97 28.41
CA GLU A 363 70.95 34.18 28.74
C GLU A 363 70.51 34.97 27.49
N GLY A 364 69.28 35.51 27.53
CA GLY A 364 68.85 36.63 26.68
C GLY A 364 67.65 36.38 25.79
N SER A 365 66.45 36.72 26.27
CA SER A 365 65.28 37.05 25.42
C SER A 365 65.61 38.25 24.50
N PRO A 366 65.12 38.26 23.23
CA PRO A 366 63.70 38.51 22.99
C PRO A 366 63.00 37.57 21.99
N GLN A 367 61.68 37.61 22.09
CA GLN A 367 60.63 36.79 21.45
C GLN A 367 60.82 36.53 19.95
N ILE A 368 60.61 35.27 19.55
CA ILE A 368 60.33 34.86 18.18
C ILE A 368 58.90 34.30 18.16
N GLU A 369 58.03 34.94 17.36
CA GLU A 369 56.69 34.46 17.05
C GLU A 369 56.76 33.11 16.34
N LEU A 370 55.99 32.13 16.83
CA LEU A 370 55.78 30.85 16.16
C LEU A 370 55.04 31.10 14.83
N PRO A 371 55.48 30.54 13.69
CA PRO A 371 54.67 30.56 12.48
C PRO A 371 53.47 29.64 12.68
N GLU A 372 52.28 30.23 12.57
CA GLU A 372 51.01 29.53 12.45
C GLU A 372 51.06 28.64 11.19
N ILE A 373 51.01 27.32 11.37
CA ILE A 373 51.00 26.37 10.27
C ILE A 373 49.60 26.40 9.65
N GLU A 374 49.42 27.18 8.60
CA GLU A 374 48.22 27.11 7.76
C GLU A 374 48.19 25.77 7.01
N LEU A 375 47.28 24.89 7.44
CA LEU A 375 46.95 23.66 6.72
C LEU A 375 46.43 24.03 5.31
N PRO A 376 46.89 23.36 4.23
CA PRO A 376 46.35 23.60 2.90
C PRO A 376 44.87 23.20 2.86
N LYS A 377 43.99 24.17 2.60
CA LYS A 377 42.58 23.91 2.28
C LYS A 377 42.51 23.25 0.90
N ILE A 378 42.27 21.95 0.85
CA ILE A 378 42.10 21.22 -0.41
C ILE A 378 40.61 21.03 -0.72
N ASP A 379 40.28 21.33 -1.98
CA ASP A 379 38.94 21.29 -2.58
C ASP A 379 38.45 19.84 -2.76
N TRP A 380 37.42 19.48 -2.00
CA TRP A 380 36.74 18.18 -1.96
C TRP A 380 36.08 17.76 -3.29
N LYS A 381 36.07 18.64 -4.30
CA LYS A 381 35.57 18.32 -5.64
C LYS A 381 36.43 17.31 -6.42
N ILE A 382 37.72 17.17 -6.12
CA ILE A 382 38.62 16.29 -6.88
C ILE A 382 38.44 14.81 -6.49
N VAL A 383 38.09 14.53 -5.24
CA VAL A 383 37.71 13.18 -4.77
C VAL A 383 36.35 12.77 -5.35
N GLY A 384 35.43 13.73 -5.52
CA GLY A 384 34.13 13.50 -6.17
C GLY A 384 34.21 13.10 -7.64
N PHE A 385 35.26 13.48 -8.37
CA PHE A 385 35.37 13.21 -9.80
C PHE A 385 35.85 11.78 -10.13
N TYR A 386 36.77 11.22 -9.34
CA TYR A 386 37.23 9.84 -9.50
C TYR A 386 36.30 8.82 -8.83
N GLY A 387 35.66 9.18 -7.71
CA GLY A 387 34.58 8.39 -7.11
C GLY A 387 33.33 8.31 -8.01
N GLY A 388 33.03 9.37 -8.76
CA GLY A 388 31.83 9.45 -9.63
C GLY A 388 31.84 8.48 -10.83
N ILE A 389 33.01 8.14 -11.38
CA ILE A 389 33.11 7.24 -12.54
C ILE A 389 32.97 5.77 -12.11
N VAL A 390 33.54 5.39 -10.96
CA VAL A 390 33.43 4.03 -10.40
C VAL A 390 32.05 3.82 -9.75
N ALA A 391 31.54 4.81 -9.00
CA ALA A 391 30.17 4.78 -8.48
C ALA A 391 29.14 4.78 -9.62
N GLY A 392 29.36 5.51 -10.71
CA GLY A 392 28.49 5.48 -11.89
C GLY A 392 28.41 4.10 -12.55
N ALA A 393 29.55 3.41 -12.72
CA ALA A 393 29.57 2.05 -13.25
C ALA A 393 28.89 1.04 -12.31
N ILE A 394 29.10 1.15 -11.00
CA ILE A 394 28.49 0.27 -10.00
C ILE A 394 26.98 0.52 -9.87
N VAL A 395 26.54 1.78 -9.92
CA VAL A 395 25.11 2.15 -9.96
C VAL A 395 24.45 1.61 -11.23
N VAL A 396 25.12 1.66 -12.39
CA VAL A 396 24.61 1.05 -13.63
C VAL A 396 24.50 -0.47 -13.53
N VAL A 397 25.47 -1.15 -12.89
CA VAL A 397 25.40 -2.61 -12.65
C VAL A 397 24.29 -2.95 -11.65
N ALA A 398 24.12 -2.18 -10.58
CA ALA A 398 23.03 -2.35 -9.62
C ALA A 398 21.65 -2.13 -10.29
N LEU A 399 21.51 -1.09 -11.12
CA LEU A 399 20.31 -0.82 -11.91
C LEU A 399 20.03 -1.94 -12.94
N ALA A 400 21.06 -2.53 -13.56
CA ALA A 400 20.92 -3.65 -14.49
C ALA A 400 20.44 -4.95 -13.79
N VAL A 401 20.97 -5.24 -12.60
CA VAL A 401 20.53 -6.39 -11.76
C VAL A 401 19.09 -6.19 -11.28
N ILE A 402 18.70 -4.95 -10.94
CA ILE A 402 17.32 -4.60 -10.56
C ILE A 402 16.36 -4.69 -11.75
N GLY A 403 16.76 -4.26 -12.95
CA GLY A 403 15.99 -4.44 -14.19
C GLY A 403 15.67 -5.91 -14.45
N LEU A 404 16.66 -6.78 -14.25
CA LEU A 404 16.49 -8.24 -14.34
C LEU A 404 15.58 -8.81 -13.23
N LYS A 405 15.70 -8.37 -11.98
CA LYS A 405 14.81 -8.82 -10.88
C LYS A 405 13.37 -8.33 -11.04
N LYS A 406 13.14 -7.08 -11.45
CA LYS A 406 11.81 -6.51 -11.67
C LYS A 406 11.13 -7.13 -12.90
N TYR A 407 11.91 -7.45 -13.95
CA TYR A 407 11.48 -8.25 -15.09
C TYR A 407 11.05 -9.67 -14.69
N MET A 408 11.83 -10.35 -13.83
CA MET A 408 11.45 -11.66 -13.30
C MET A 408 10.24 -11.63 -12.36
N LYS A 409 10.06 -10.56 -11.57
CA LYS A 409 8.89 -10.40 -10.69
C LYS A 409 7.61 -10.19 -11.50
N ARG A 410 7.65 -9.45 -12.63
CA ARG A 410 6.51 -9.33 -13.56
C ARG A 410 6.13 -10.68 -14.20
N ARG A 411 7.12 -11.48 -14.59
CA ARG A 411 6.87 -12.80 -15.21
C ARG A 411 6.14 -13.77 -14.27
N ARG A 412 6.43 -13.72 -12.97
CA ARG A 412 5.68 -14.50 -11.95
C ARG A 412 4.22 -14.08 -11.79
N TRP A 413 3.87 -12.83 -12.09
CA TRP A 413 2.48 -12.36 -12.09
C TRP A 413 1.73 -12.70 -13.38
N ASP A 414 2.44 -12.76 -14.52
CA ASP A 414 1.85 -13.20 -15.79
C ASP A 414 1.69 -14.73 -15.88
N GLU A 415 2.44 -15.50 -15.10
CA GLU A 415 2.26 -16.97 -14.96
C GLU A 415 1.16 -17.36 -13.94
N LEU A 416 0.56 -16.37 -13.24
CA LEU A 416 -0.56 -16.54 -12.30
C LEU A 416 -1.89 -15.95 -12.82
N LYS A 417 -1.91 -15.49 -14.07
CA LYS A 417 -3.11 -15.16 -14.86
C LYS A 417 -3.35 -16.25 -15.89
#